data_AF-A0A326GDR9-F1
#
_entry.id   AF-A0A326GDR9-F1
#
_cell.length_a   1.000
_cell.length_b   1.000
_cell.length_c   1.000
_cell.angle_alpha   90.00
_cell.angle_beta   90.00
_cell.angle_gamma   90.00
#
_symmetry.space_group_name_H-M   'P 1'
#
loop_
_entity.id
_entity.type
_entity.pdbx_description
1 polymer ?
#
loop_
_entity_poly.entity_id
_entity_poly.type
_entity_poly.pdbx_seq_one_letter_code
_entity_poly.pdbx_strand_id
1 'polypeptide(L)'
;TVNDALNAVDTAANAGWNVTATGAGSTTANIGPDGTVTFAGDPNLTVTQDGADDAGAVNIALNRNLDVDSVTAGNSMLDTNGLAVDDGTNSATYGANGMAIAGGPSVTAGGIDAGSAAITNVAAGTADTDAVNVAQLNQATQQIVVNEAAIAEVSDRVTVQGESVAQGLGGNSSYNASTGEVTTALNVGETTYSNVNDAINAISATANAGWNIQADGGPATNIASNGTLNVTSGSNVAVSLNGNQLAVAVVDNPTFSGTVTANGGLTVGANQRVDMGGNVVRNVAAGQLAAGSTDAVNGGQLYAVQQVAANSVQYDADGDSVTFNPGSEAIRLQNVAAGVADTDAVNVAQLNSGLLGAVNQANSYTDQRVNALAFDLADTRRDLSAGTAGALAAAGLPQAFEAGKGMLAIGAGTYQGQSAVAMGVSRILDDGKTIIKAGATYNTQSEAGANVGIGFQF
;
A
#
# COMPACT_ATOMS: atom_id res chain seq x y z
N THR A 1 -48.00 -16.16 193.07
CA THR A 1 -48.07 -14.80 193.67
C THR A 1 -48.13 -13.77 192.55
N VAL A 2 -48.50 -12.51 192.78
CA VAL A 2 -48.46 -11.45 191.74
C VAL A 2 -47.06 -11.33 191.13
N ASN A 3 -46.02 -11.65 191.90
CA ASN A 3 -44.62 -11.64 191.46
C ASN A 3 -44.33 -12.69 190.38
N ASP A 4 -44.96 -13.86 190.42
CA ASP A 4 -44.78 -14.91 189.41
C ASP A 4 -45.42 -14.51 188.07
N ALA A 5 -46.55 -13.80 188.12
CA ALA A 5 -47.20 -13.26 186.92
C ALA A 5 -46.38 -12.13 186.29
N LEU A 6 -45.77 -11.25 187.10
CA LEU A 6 -44.90 -10.18 186.59
C LEU A 6 -43.62 -10.73 185.94
N ASN A 7 -42.99 -11.76 186.51
CA ASN A 7 -41.80 -12.39 185.90
C ASN A 7 -42.12 -13.11 184.57
N ALA A 8 -43.29 -13.74 184.46
CA ALA A 8 -43.72 -14.37 183.22
C ALA A 8 -43.98 -13.33 182.11
N VAL A 9 -44.56 -12.18 182.48
CA VAL A 9 -44.75 -11.05 181.55
C VAL A 9 -43.40 -10.47 181.13
N ASP A 10 -42.45 -10.27 182.04
CA ASP A 10 -41.11 -9.76 181.71
C ASP A 10 -40.33 -10.72 180.80
N THR A 11 -40.41 -12.04 181.06
CA THR A 11 -39.78 -13.05 180.21
C THR A 11 -40.38 -13.07 178.81
N ALA A 12 -41.71 -12.97 178.68
CA ALA A 12 -42.39 -12.97 177.39
C ALA A 12 -42.18 -11.65 176.62
N ALA A 13 -42.23 -10.51 177.32
CA ALA A 13 -41.99 -9.20 176.73
C ALA A 13 -40.54 -9.03 176.24
N ASN A 14 -39.58 -9.68 176.92
CA ASN A 14 -38.16 -9.63 176.56
C ASN A 14 -37.65 -10.83 175.74
N ALA A 15 -38.51 -11.80 175.38
CA ALA A 15 -38.08 -13.00 174.65
C ALA A 15 -37.58 -12.70 173.21
N GLY A 16 -38.02 -11.56 172.65
CA GLY A 16 -37.70 -11.18 171.29
C GLY A 16 -38.19 -12.18 170.25
N TRP A 17 -37.63 -12.08 169.05
CA TRP A 17 -37.92 -12.95 167.92
C TRP A 17 -36.65 -13.17 167.08
N ASN A 18 -36.49 -14.37 166.52
CA ASN A 18 -35.29 -14.72 165.77
C ASN A 18 -35.43 -14.36 164.29
N VAL A 19 -34.42 -13.72 163.71
CA VAL A 19 -34.29 -13.47 162.27
C VAL A 19 -33.13 -14.30 161.71
N THR A 20 -33.33 -14.93 160.55
CA THR A 20 -32.33 -15.76 159.86
C THR A 20 -32.50 -15.62 158.35
N ALA A 21 -31.39 -15.63 157.61
CA ALA A 21 -31.37 -15.67 156.14
C ALA A 21 -30.81 -17.01 155.63
N THR A 22 -31.10 -17.35 154.38
CA THR A 22 -30.72 -18.64 153.76
C THR A 22 -29.49 -18.55 152.85
N GLY A 23 -28.86 -17.38 152.73
CA GLY A 23 -27.68 -17.17 151.89
C GLY A 23 -26.40 -17.73 152.52
N ALA A 24 -25.38 -18.01 151.70
CA ALA A 24 -24.07 -18.44 152.16
C ALA A 24 -23.49 -17.43 153.18
N GLY A 25 -23.11 -17.92 154.37
CA GLY A 25 -22.58 -17.08 155.46
C GLY A 25 -23.63 -16.49 156.42
N SER A 26 -24.91 -16.83 156.29
CA SER A 26 -25.97 -16.31 157.18
C SER A 26 -25.91 -16.90 158.60
N THR A 27 -26.27 -16.08 159.60
CA THR A 27 -26.43 -16.48 161.01
C THR A 27 -27.84 -16.14 161.52
N THR A 28 -28.25 -16.79 162.61
CA THR A 28 -29.49 -16.45 163.33
C THR A 28 -29.19 -15.41 164.40
N ALA A 29 -29.94 -14.32 164.42
CA ALA A 29 -29.90 -13.31 165.48
C ALA A 29 -31.25 -13.27 166.20
N ASN A 30 -31.24 -13.29 167.55
CA ASN A 30 -32.42 -12.95 168.34
C ASN A 30 -32.51 -11.43 168.46
N ILE A 31 -33.63 -10.87 168.04
CA ILE A 31 -33.93 -9.44 168.09
C ILE A 31 -34.83 -9.19 169.28
N GLY A 32 -34.30 -8.51 170.30
CA GLY A 32 -35.08 -8.09 171.47
C GLY A 32 -36.17 -7.08 171.13
N PRO A 33 -37.04 -6.71 172.10
CA PRO A 33 -38.19 -5.83 171.87
C PRO A 33 -37.83 -4.45 171.28
N ASP A 34 -36.65 -3.90 171.61
CA ASP A 34 -36.13 -2.64 171.02
C ASP A 34 -35.07 -2.87 169.93
N GLY A 35 -34.87 -4.12 169.50
CA GLY A 35 -33.87 -4.46 168.49
C GLY A 35 -34.32 -4.07 167.08
N THR A 36 -33.37 -3.66 166.24
CA THR A 36 -33.65 -3.27 164.85
C THR A 36 -33.11 -4.29 163.85
N VAL A 37 -33.81 -4.43 162.73
CA VAL A 37 -33.38 -5.23 161.58
C VAL A 37 -33.32 -4.30 160.38
N THR A 38 -32.15 -4.19 159.76
CA THR A 38 -31.96 -3.36 158.57
C THR A 38 -31.79 -4.24 157.34
N PHE A 39 -32.62 -4.02 156.33
CA PHE A 39 -32.45 -4.60 155.00
C PHE A 39 -31.73 -3.58 154.11
N ALA A 40 -30.47 -3.85 153.77
CA ALA A 40 -29.67 -2.99 152.91
C ALA A 40 -29.84 -3.41 151.44
N GLY A 41 -30.01 -2.42 150.56
CA GLY A 41 -29.85 -2.61 149.12
C GLY A 41 -28.39 -2.66 148.69
N ASP A 42 -28.16 -2.78 147.39
CA ASP A 42 -26.86 -2.75 146.74
C ASP A 42 -26.98 -2.03 145.36
N PRO A 43 -25.92 -1.94 144.53
CA PRO A 43 -26.03 -1.32 143.21
C PRO A 43 -27.10 -1.91 142.29
N ASN A 44 -27.57 -3.13 142.55
CA ASN A 44 -28.56 -3.88 141.77
C ASN A 44 -29.92 -4.02 142.46
N LEU A 45 -30.01 -3.88 143.79
CA LEU A 45 -31.23 -4.01 144.56
C LEU A 45 -31.55 -2.72 145.33
N THR A 46 -32.75 -2.18 145.12
CA THR A 46 -33.32 -1.13 145.97
C THR A 46 -34.18 -1.78 147.04
N VAL A 47 -33.98 -1.37 148.29
CA VAL A 47 -34.79 -1.80 149.43
C VAL A 47 -35.49 -0.60 150.05
N THR A 48 -36.80 -0.72 150.27
CA THR A 48 -37.64 0.31 150.90
C THR A 48 -38.55 -0.30 151.95
N GLN A 49 -38.81 0.44 153.02
CA GLN A 49 -39.82 0.10 154.04
C GLN A 49 -40.92 1.16 153.94
N ASP A 50 -42.15 0.72 153.73
CA ASP A 50 -43.33 1.57 153.54
C ASP A 50 -44.53 1.13 154.40
N GLY A 51 -44.32 0.12 155.25
CA GLY A 51 -45.32 -0.31 156.24
C GLY A 51 -45.42 0.61 157.46
N ALA A 52 -46.39 0.35 158.32
CA ALA A 52 -46.62 1.07 159.57
C ALA A 52 -46.14 0.27 160.80
N ASP A 53 -46.16 0.90 161.98
CA ASP A 53 -45.92 0.21 163.25
C ASP A 53 -46.85 -0.99 163.39
N ASP A 54 -46.31 -2.11 163.89
CA ASP A 54 -46.96 -3.43 163.99
C ASP A 54 -47.36 -4.10 162.65
N ALA A 55 -47.07 -3.47 161.50
CA ALA A 55 -47.36 -3.99 160.15
C ALA A 55 -46.28 -3.58 159.13
N GLY A 56 -45.02 -3.89 159.43
CA GLY A 56 -43.89 -3.58 158.55
C GLY A 56 -43.98 -4.32 157.20
N ALA A 57 -43.84 -3.59 156.09
CA ALA A 57 -43.68 -4.12 154.74
C ALA A 57 -42.33 -3.67 154.19
N VAL A 58 -41.56 -4.60 153.61
CA VAL A 58 -40.27 -4.34 152.97
C VAL A 58 -40.38 -4.73 151.51
N ASN A 59 -40.20 -3.76 150.62
CA ASN A 59 -40.16 -3.99 149.18
C ASN A 59 -38.70 -4.04 148.71
N ILE A 60 -38.34 -5.15 148.08
CA ILE A 60 -37.02 -5.39 147.49
C ILE A 60 -37.23 -5.50 145.98
N ALA A 61 -36.66 -4.56 145.22
CA ALA A 61 -36.82 -4.48 143.77
C ALA A 61 -35.47 -4.41 143.06
N LEU A 62 -35.38 -5.02 141.87
CA LEU A 62 -34.23 -4.84 140.98
C LEU A 62 -34.17 -3.40 140.47
N ASN A 63 -32.96 -2.87 140.41
CA ASN A 63 -32.69 -1.59 139.78
C ASN A 63 -32.85 -1.71 138.26
N ARG A 64 -33.27 -0.60 137.62
CA ARG A 64 -33.43 -0.58 136.15
C ARG A 64 -32.09 -0.73 135.42
N ASN A 65 -31.03 -0.18 136.02
CA ASN A 65 -29.65 -0.37 135.59
C ASN A 65 -29.03 -1.38 136.53
N LEU A 66 -28.47 -2.44 135.95
CA LEU A 66 -27.77 -3.47 136.70
C LEU A 66 -26.27 -3.32 136.42
N ASP A 67 -25.49 -3.26 137.49
CA ASP A 67 -24.03 -3.35 137.48
C ASP A 67 -23.65 -4.83 137.64
N VAL A 68 -23.46 -5.49 136.49
CA VAL A 68 -23.16 -6.92 136.40
C VAL A 68 -22.07 -7.13 135.36
N ASP A 69 -21.17 -8.09 135.60
CA ASP A 69 -20.10 -8.42 134.66
C ASP A 69 -20.63 -9.03 133.35
N SER A 70 -21.73 -9.78 133.44
CA SER A 70 -22.41 -10.36 132.28
C SER A 70 -23.88 -10.66 132.56
N VAL A 71 -24.66 -10.72 131.48
CA VAL A 71 -26.03 -11.24 131.49
C VAL A 71 -26.10 -12.44 130.56
N THR A 72 -26.39 -13.62 131.13
CA THR A 72 -26.62 -14.84 130.37
C THR A 72 -28.12 -15.12 130.29
N ALA A 73 -28.64 -15.21 129.07
CA ALA A 73 -30.04 -15.53 128.79
C ALA A 73 -30.12 -16.62 127.70
N GLY A 74 -30.26 -17.87 128.12
CA GLY A 74 -30.18 -19.01 127.21
C GLY A 74 -28.80 -19.11 126.54
N ASN A 75 -28.78 -19.18 125.21
CA ASN A 75 -27.56 -19.22 124.39
C ASN A 75 -26.92 -17.84 124.16
N SER A 76 -27.55 -16.77 124.67
CA SER A 76 -27.07 -15.40 124.52
C SER A 76 -26.32 -14.96 125.76
N MET A 77 -25.14 -14.38 125.56
CA MET A 77 -24.33 -13.77 126.60
C MET A 77 -24.01 -12.32 126.21
N LEU A 78 -24.42 -11.37 127.06
CA LEU A 78 -24.01 -9.98 126.97
C LEU A 78 -22.90 -9.74 128.01
N ASP A 79 -21.72 -9.35 127.55
CA ASP A 79 -20.56 -9.04 128.40
C ASP A 79 -19.81 -7.79 127.89
N THR A 80 -18.59 -7.57 128.39
CA THR A 80 -17.74 -6.44 127.99
C THR A 80 -17.26 -6.49 126.52
N ASN A 81 -17.36 -7.64 125.85
CA ASN A 81 -17.01 -7.81 124.45
C ASN A 81 -18.21 -7.62 123.51
N GLY A 82 -19.43 -7.59 124.04
CA GLY A 82 -20.68 -7.37 123.32
C GLY A 82 -21.67 -8.52 123.50
N LEU A 83 -22.45 -8.81 122.45
CA LEU A 83 -23.41 -9.92 122.44
C LEU A 83 -22.82 -11.11 121.70
N ALA A 84 -22.70 -12.25 122.37
CA ALA A 84 -22.45 -13.54 121.76
C ALA A 84 -23.72 -14.39 121.79
N VAL A 85 -24.02 -15.07 120.69
CA VAL A 85 -25.07 -16.09 120.59
C VAL A 85 -24.41 -17.37 120.10
N ASP A 86 -24.39 -18.41 120.93
CA ASP A 86 -23.76 -19.69 120.62
C ASP A 86 -24.71 -20.84 120.95
N ASP A 87 -25.16 -21.55 119.92
CA ASP A 87 -26.03 -22.73 120.08
C ASP A 87 -25.26 -24.07 120.12
N GLY A 88 -23.93 -24.00 120.18
CA GLY A 88 -23.01 -25.14 120.14
C GLY A 88 -22.68 -25.63 118.73
N THR A 89 -23.41 -25.18 117.71
CA THR A 89 -23.16 -25.46 116.29
C THR A 89 -22.73 -24.21 115.53
N ASN A 90 -23.39 -23.09 115.80
CA ASN A 90 -23.14 -21.79 115.19
C ASN A 90 -22.90 -20.77 116.29
N SER A 91 -21.94 -19.88 116.04
CA SER A 91 -21.65 -18.76 116.92
C SER A 91 -21.75 -17.45 116.13
N ALA A 92 -22.50 -16.50 116.65
CA ALA A 92 -22.59 -15.14 116.12
C ALA A 92 -22.17 -14.17 117.21
N THR A 93 -21.29 -13.23 116.85
CA THR A 93 -20.82 -12.20 117.77
C THR A 93 -21.12 -10.82 117.20
N TYR A 94 -21.59 -9.93 118.07
CA TYR A 94 -21.71 -8.51 117.81
C TYR A 94 -20.95 -7.74 118.88
N GLY A 95 -19.88 -7.07 118.48
CA GLY A 95 -19.00 -6.32 119.38
C GLY A 95 -18.39 -5.10 118.72
N ALA A 96 -17.38 -4.51 119.37
CA ALA A 96 -16.72 -3.28 118.89
C ALA A 96 -16.15 -3.39 117.46
N ASN A 97 -15.81 -4.60 117.01
CA ASN A 97 -15.27 -4.86 115.68
C ASN A 97 -16.36 -5.12 114.62
N GLY A 98 -17.65 -5.14 114.99
CA GLY A 98 -18.79 -5.42 114.11
C GLY A 98 -19.48 -6.73 114.41
N MET A 99 -20.14 -7.30 113.39
CA MET A 99 -20.86 -8.56 113.44
C MET A 99 -20.09 -9.65 112.69
N ALA A 100 -19.94 -10.83 113.30
CA ALA A 100 -19.37 -11.99 112.64
C ALA A 100 -20.19 -13.24 112.95
N ILE A 101 -20.43 -14.05 111.93
CA ILE A 101 -20.96 -15.41 112.06
C ILE A 101 -19.80 -16.36 111.83
N ALA A 102 -19.51 -17.24 112.78
CA ALA A 102 -18.42 -18.20 112.69
C ALA A 102 -18.58 -19.08 111.43
N GLY A 103 -17.58 -19.08 110.56
CA GLY A 103 -17.61 -19.82 109.30
C GLY A 103 -18.59 -19.26 108.25
N GLY A 104 -19.17 -18.08 108.48
CA GLY A 104 -20.16 -17.45 107.62
C GLY A 104 -19.84 -15.99 107.28
N PRO A 105 -20.84 -15.23 106.81
CA PRO A 105 -20.67 -13.83 106.50
C PRO A 105 -20.31 -12.98 107.72
N SER A 106 -19.60 -11.88 107.50
CA SER A 106 -19.29 -10.88 108.52
C SER A 106 -19.38 -9.46 107.98
N VAL A 107 -19.71 -8.52 108.88
CA VAL A 107 -19.72 -7.08 108.62
C VAL A 107 -18.88 -6.43 109.71
N THR A 108 -17.67 -6.04 109.37
CA THR A 108 -16.69 -5.52 110.33
C THR A 108 -16.21 -4.13 109.91
N ALA A 109 -15.39 -3.50 110.75
CA ALA A 109 -14.67 -2.28 110.37
C ALA A 109 -13.78 -2.46 109.11
N GLY A 110 -13.41 -3.70 108.77
CA GLY A 110 -12.64 -4.04 107.56
C GLY A 110 -13.49 -4.17 106.28
N GLY A 111 -14.82 -4.08 106.38
CA GLY A 111 -15.74 -4.25 105.26
C GLY A 111 -16.66 -5.45 105.41
N ILE A 112 -17.20 -5.91 104.28
CA ILE A 112 -18.15 -7.02 104.21
C ILE A 112 -17.42 -8.23 103.62
N ASP A 113 -17.43 -9.35 104.35
CA ASP A 113 -17.00 -10.66 103.84
C ASP A 113 -18.22 -11.57 103.75
N ALA A 114 -18.47 -12.12 102.56
CA ALA A 114 -19.59 -13.05 102.34
C ALA A 114 -19.29 -14.49 102.78
N GLY A 115 -18.06 -14.82 103.19
CA GLY A 115 -17.69 -16.16 103.62
C GLY A 115 -17.84 -17.20 102.51
N SER A 116 -17.51 -16.84 101.26
CA SER A 116 -17.74 -17.65 100.05
C SER A 116 -19.22 -17.94 99.70
N ALA A 117 -20.18 -17.33 100.39
CA ALA A 117 -21.58 -17.42 100.01
C ALA A 117 -21.91 -16.53 98.82
N ALA A 118 -22.94 -16.92 98.04
CA ALA A 118 -23.47 -16.07 96.99
C ALA A 118 -24.17 -14.84 97.59
N ILE A 119 -23.90 -13.66 97.04
CA ILE A 119 -24.61 -12.43 97.41
C ILE A 119 -25.79 -12.24 96.45
N THR A 120 -26.99 -12.60 96.90
CA THR A 120 -28.22 -12.50 96.10
C THR A 120 -28.93 -11.16 96.34
N ASN A 121 -29.81 -10.77 95.41
CA ASN A 121 -30.60 -9.52 95.47
C ASN A 121 -29.78 -8.22 95.42
N VAL A 122 -28.61 -8.27 94.78
CA VAL A 122 -27.83 -7.07 94.44
C VAL A 122 -28.48 -6.39 93.24
N ALA A 123 -29.09 -5.23 93.47
CA ALA A 123 -29.58 -4.36 92.40
C ALA A 123 -28.44 -3.96 91.46
N ALA A 124 -28.76 -3.60 90.21
CA ALA A 124 -27.73 -3.13 89.29
C ALA A 124 -27.07 -1.85 89.85
N GLY A 125 -25.74 -1.85 89.91
CA GLY A 125 -24.98 -0.68 90.33
C GLY A 125 -25.20 0.49 89.36
N THR A 126 -25.39 1.69 89.90
CA THR A 126 -25.61 2.92 89.13
C THR A 126 -24.48 3.94 89.33
N ALA A 127 -23.80 3.91 90.46
CA ALA A 127 -22.58 4.66 90.72
C ALA A 127 -21.34 3.79 90.45
N ASP A 128 -20.21 4.44 90.14
CA ASP A 128 -18.93 3.76 89.87
C ASP A 128 -18.42 2.93 91.06
N THR A 129 -18.90 3.21 92.27
CA THR A 129 -18.52 2.51 93.52
C THR A 129 -19.51 1.42 93.93
N ASP A 130 -20.60 1.23 93.19
CA ASP A 130 -21.58 0.18 93.49
C ASP A 130 -21.02 -1.20 93.10
N ALA A 131 -21.53 -2.24 93.76
CA ALA A 131 -21.24 -3.60 93.33
C ALA A 131 -21.91 -3.90 91.98
N VAL A 132 -21.17 -4.56 91.08
CA VAL A 132 -21.71 -5.04 89.80
C VAL A 132 -22.40 -6.38 90.02
N ASN A 133 -23.63 -6.52 89.53
CA ASN A 133 -24.32 -7.81 89.55
C ASN A 133 -24.06 -8.62 88.26
N VAL A 134 -24.39 -9.92 88.29
CA VAL A 134 -24.13 -10.84 87.16
C VAL A 134 -24.85 -10.41 85.88
N ALA A 135 -26.01 -9.74 85.98
CA ALA A 135 -26.74 -9.27 84.81
C ALA A 135 -25.97 -8.17 84.04
N GLN A 136 -25.33 -7.23 84.74
CA GLN A 136 -24.47 -6.21 84.14
C GLN A 136 -23.24 -6.82 83.46
N LEU A 137 -22.61 -7.82 84.08
CA LEU A 137 -21.49 -8.55 83.48
C LEU A 137 -21.91 -9.27 82.19
N ASN A 138 -23.05 -9.99 82.23
CA ASN A 138 -23.59 -10.67 81.05
C ASN A 138 -23.91 -9.72 79.91
N GLN A 139 -24.36 -8.49 80.20
CA GLN A 139 -24.60 -7.48 79.18
C GLN A 139 -23.30 -7.03 78.51
N ALA A 140 -22.24 -6.78 79.29
CA ALA A 140 -20.92 -6.44 78.75
C ALA A 140 -20.35 -7.58 77.90
N THR A 141 -20.47 -8.83 78.35
CA THR A 141 -20.01 -10.01 77.61
C THR A 141 -20.79 -10.19 76.29
N GLN A 142 -22.10 -9.98 76.28
CA GLN A 142 -22.88 -10.01 75.04
C GLN A 142 -22.44 -8.93 74.05
N GLN A 143 -22.13 -7.72 74.53
CA GLN A 143 -21.61 -6.66 73.67
C GLN A 143 -20.25 -7.04 73.07
N ILE A 144 -19.39 -7.75 73.81
CA ILE A 144 -18.11 -8.26 73.29
C ILE A 144 -18.37 -9.27 72.16
N VAL A 145 -19.29 -10.22 72.33
CA VAL A 145 -19.65 -11.19 71.29
C VAL A 145 -20.18 -10.50 70.03
N VAL A 146 -21.02 -9.47 70.20
CA VAL A 146 -21.52 -8.66 69.08
C VAL A 146 -20.38 -7.94 68.37
N ASN A 147 -19.44 -7.36 69.12
CA ASN A 147 -18.28 -6.66 68.55
C ASN A 147 -17.36 -7.64 67.79
N GLU A 148 -17.14 -8.84 68.34
CA GLU A 148 -16.35 -9.89 67.70
C GLU A 148 -16.95 -10.31 66.35
N ALA A 149 -18.27 -10.52 66.30
CA ALA A 149 -18.99 -10.81 65.06
C ALA A 149 -18.88 -9.67 64.04
N ALA A 150 -19.01 -8.41 64.48
CA ALA A 150 -18.87 -7.25 63.62
C ALA A 150 -17.44 -7.12 63.05
N ILE A 151 -16.42 -7.42 63.84
CA ILE A 151 -15.01 -7.40 63.39
C ILE A 151 -14.78 -8.50 62.33
N ALA A 152 -15.35 -9.69 62.52
CA ALA A 152 -15.27 -10.75 61.52
C ALA A 152 -15.90 -10.33 60.19
N GLU A 153 -17.09 -9.71 60.21
CA GLU A 153 -17.74 -9.19 59.00
C GLU A 153 -16.88 -8.13 58.30
N VAL A 154 -16.25 -7.22 59.06
CA VAL A 154 -15.34 -6.22 58.49
C VAL A 154 -14.13 -6.89 57.84
N SER A 155 -13.57 -7.93 58.46
CA SER A 155 -12.44 -8.69 57.90
C SER A 155 -12.80 -9.35 56.57
N ASP A 156 -13.98 -9.94 56.48
CA ASP A 156 -14.49 -10.54 55.25
C ASP A 156 -14.70 -9.47 54.17
N ARG A 157 -15.28 -8.32 54.53
CA ARG A 157 -15.49 -7.20 53.59
C ARG A 157 -14.18 -6.63 53.06
N VAL A 158 -13.14 -6.53 53.90
CA VAL A 158 -11.80 -6.10 53.49
C VAL A 158 -11.20 -7.09 52.50
N THR A 159 -11.36 -8.40 52.76
CA THR A 159 -10.89 -9.47 51.86
C THR A 159 -11.58 -9.37 50.49
N VAL A 160 -12.91 -9.31 50.48
CA VAL A 160 -13.69 -9.17 49.24
C VAL A 160 -13.33 -7.89 48.48
N GLN A 161 -13.11 -6.78 49.20
CA GLN A 161 -12.71 -5.53 48.56
C GLN A 161 -11.32 -5.65 47.92
N GLY A 162 -10.34 -6.22 48.62
CA GLY A 162 -9.00 -6.48 48.09
C GLY A 162 -9.02 -7.37 46.84
N GLU A 163 -9.76 -8.48 46.87
CA GLU A 163 -9.96 -9.36 45.72
C GLU A 163 -10.67 -8.65 44.56
N SER A 164 -11.68 -7.81 44.85
CA SER A 164 -12.38 -7.05 43.82
C SER A 164 -11.49 -6.02 43.13
N VAL A 165 -10.59 -5.36 43.88
CA VAL A 165 -9.62 -4.42 43.32
C VAL A 165 -8.60 -5.16 42.45
N ALA A 166 -8.07 -6.29 42.92
CA ALA A 166 -7.17 -7.13 42.13
C ALA A 166 -7.84 -7.62 40.82
N GLN A 167 -9.08 -8.11 40.88
CA GLN A 167 -9.85 -8.49 39.68
C GLN A 167 -10.12 -7.30 38.75
N GLY A 168 -10.49 -6.15 39.29
CA GLY A 168 -10.77 -4.94 38.51
C GLY A 168 -9.54 -4.38 37.79
N LEU A 169 -8.35 -4.54 38.37
CA LEU A 169 -7.08 -4.24 37.72
C LEU A 169 -6.74 -5.29 36.64
N GLY A 170 -7.17 -6.55 36.83
CA GLY A 170 -7.03 -7.61 35.85
C GLY A 170 -5.59 -8.12 35.71
N GLY A 171 -5.30 -8.73 34.56
CA GLY A 171 -4.03 -9.42 34.32
C GLY A 171 -3.81 -10.55 35.33
N ASN A 172 -2.64 -10.55 35.96
CA ASN A 172 -2.29 -11.47 37.04
C ASN A 172 -2.30 -10.77 38.42
N SER A 173 -2.96 -9.61 38.54
CA SER A 173 -3.04 -8.90 39.81
C SER A 173 -3.73 -9.77 40.86
N SER A 174 -3.27 -9.70 42.10
CA SER A 174 -3.73 -10.58 43.18
C SER A 174 -3.83 -9.83 44.51
N TYR A 175 -4.66 -10.36 45.42
CA TYR A 175 -4.76 -9.89 46.80
C TYR A 175 -4.29 -10.99 47.75
N ASN A 176 -3.47 -10.62 48.73
CA ASN A 176 -3.00 -11.52 49.78
C ASN A 176 -3.77 -11.23 51.08
N ALA A 177 -4.71 -12.11 51.43
CA ALA A 177 -5.53 -11.97 52.64
C ALA A 177 -4.73 -11.99 53.96
N SER A 178 -3.53 -12.58 53.96
CA SER A 178 -2.68 -12.63 55.16
C SER A 178 -1.91 -11.33 55.40
N THR A 179 -1.56 -10.59 54.34
CA THR A 179 -0.81 -9.32 54.44
C THR A 179 -1.67 -8.09 54.19
N GLY A 180 -2.85 -8.25 53.61
CA GLY A 180 -3.72 -7.16 53.16
C GLY A 180 -3.22 -6.45 51.90
N GLU A 181 -2.20 -6.99 51.21
CA GLU A 181 -1.56 -6.34 50.07
C GLU A 181 -2.24 -6.73 48.75
N VAL A 182 -2.47 -5.74 47.87
CA VAL A 182 -2.80 -5.96 46.46
C VAL A 182 -1.50 -5.88 45.66
N THR A 183 -1.06 -7.00 45.10
CA THR A 183 0.07 -7.06 44.17
C THR A 183 -0.45 -6.90 42.75
N THR A 184 -0.10 -5.79 42.12
CA THR A 184 -0.48 -5.43 40.76
C THR A 184 0.42 -6.11 39.72
N ALA A 185 -0.19 -6.78 38.75
CA ALA A 185 0.50 -7.43 37.64
C ALA A 185 -0.37 -7.32 36.38
N LEU A 186 -0.31 -6.15 35.75
CA LEU A 186 -1.10 -5.79 34.57
C LEU A 186 -0.42 -6.31 33.31
N ASN A 187 -1.05 -7.22 32.58
CA ASN A 187 -0.48 -7.77 31.34
C ASN A 187 -0.92 -6.92 30.15
N VAL A 188 0.05 -6.31 29.46
CA VAL A 188 -0.18 -5.51 28.25
C VAL A 188 0.80 -5.98 27.17
N GLY A 189 0.28 -6.62 26.11
CA GLY A 189 1.11 -7.30 25.14
C GLY A 189 1.90 -8.44 25.80
N GLU A 190 3.22 -8.45 25.62
CA GLU A 190 4.12 -9.45 26.22
C GLU A 190 4.75 -8.97 27.55
N THR A 191 4.40 -7.77 28.02
CA THR A 191 5.01 -7.15 29.21
C THR A 191 4.02 -7.09 30.37
N THR A 192 4.50 -7.36 31.59
CA THR A 192 3.74 -7.17 32.83
C THR A 192 4.19 -5.89 33.54
N TYR A 193 3.22 -5.08 33.95
CA TYR A 193 3.44 -3.81 34.66
C TYR A 193 2.93 -3.88 36.09
N SER A 194 3.67 -3.26 37.01
CA SER A 194 3.32 -3.19 38.43
C SER A 194 2.43 -1.99 38.78
N ASN A 195 2.05 -1.15 37.82
CA ASN A 195 1.07 -0.09 38.05
C ASN A 195 0.37 0.34 36.76
N VAL A 196 -0.81 0.95 36.93
CA VAL A 196 -1.69 1.35 35.82
C VAL A 196 -1.07 2.44 34.96
N ASN A 197 -0.37 3.39 35.57
CA ASN A 197 0.17 4.53 34.84
C ASN A 197 1.27 4.10 33.86
N ASP A 198 2.16 3.21 34.28
CA ASP A 198 3.23 2.69 33.41
C ASP A 198 2.67 1.83 32.28
N ALA A 199 1.66 1.00 32.56
CA ALA A 199 0.95 0.24 31.54
C ALA A 199 0.32 1.18 30.49
N ILE A 200 -0.38 2.23 30.93
CA ILE A 200 -1.00 3.22 30.03
C ILE A 200 0.06 4.01 29.25
N ASN A 201 1.18 4.38 29.87
CA ASN A 201 2.27 5.09 29.20
C ASN A 201 2.89 4.23 28.10
N ALA A 202 3.07 2.93 28.33
CA ALA A 202 3.58 2.01 27.33
C ALA A 202 2.61 1.83 26.15
N ILE A 203 1.31 1.70 26.44
CA ILE A 203 0.26 1.70 25.41
C ILE A 203 0.31 3.01 24.62
N SER A 204 0.38 4.15 25.31
CA SER A 204 0.40 5.47 24.68
C SER A 204 1.63 5.66 23.81
N ALA A 205 2.81 5.20 24.26
CA ALA A 205 4.02 5.25 23.46
C ALA A 205 3.88 4.44 22.17
N THR A 206 3.32 3.23 22.26
CA THR A 206 3.09 2.35 21.10
C THR A 206 2.03 2.94 20.17
N ALA A 207 0.89 3.35 20.72
CA ALA A 207 -0.23 3.94 19.98
C ALA A 207 0.18 5.24 19.27
N ASN A 208 1.13 6.00 19.82
CA ASN A 208 1.63 7.25 19.25
C ASN A 208 2.92 7.08 18.41
N ALA A 209 3.50 5.89 18.34
CA ALA A 209 4.77 5.66 17.63
C ALA A 209 4.67 5.92 16.12
N GLY A 210 3.48 5.77 15.53
CA GLY A 210 3.28 5.88 14.09
C GLY A 210 4.01 4.77 13.34
N TRP A 211 4.32 5.02 12.07
CA TRP A 211 5.09 4.13 11.21
C TRP A 211 6.00 4.94 10.28
N ASN A 212 7.13 4.36 9.88
CA ASN A 212 8.10 5.06 9.05
C ASN A 212 7.91 4.72 7.56
N ILE A 213 7.90 5.74 6.68
CA ILE A 213 7.97 5.60 5.23
C ILE A 213 9.38 5.96 4.73
N GLN A 214 9.92 5.18 3.81
CA GLN A 214 11.19 5.45 3.14
C GLN A 214 11.07 5.14 1.65
N ALA A 215 11.78 5.90 0.83
CA ALA A 215 11.91 5.64 -0.61
C ALA A 215 13.37 5.24 -0.91
N ASP A 216 13.55 4.13 -1.63
CA ASP A 216 14.83 3.68 -2.20
C ASP A 216 16.02 3.64 -1.22
N GLY A 217 15.77 3.25 0.03
CA GLY A 217 16.81 3.18 1.07
C GLY A 217 17.30 4.55 1.58
N GLY A 218 16.61 5.63 1.23
CA GLY A 218 16.83 6.97 1.77
C GLY A 218 16.39 7.14 3.23
N PRO A 219 16.43 8.37 3.76
CA PRO A 219 16.03 8.64 5.13
C PRO A 219 14.55 8.32 5.36
N ALA A 220 14.26 7.68 6.48
CA ALA A 220 12.91 7.35 6.87
C ALA A 220 12.21 8.58 7.47
N THR A 221 10.94 8.79 7.10
CA THR A 221 10.07 9.82 7.68
C THR A 221 8.97 9.14 8.48
N ASN A 222 8.78 9.55 9.74
CA ASN A 222 7.70 9.02 10.55
C ASN A 222 6.35 9.66 10.17
N ILE A 223 5.37 8.81 9.92
CA ILE A 223 3.96 9.17 9.81
C ILE A 223 3.32 8.80 11.15
N ALA A 224 2.86 9.81 11.90
CA ALA A 224 2.18 9.59 13.18
C ALA A 224 0.97 8.66 13.02
N SER A 225 0.52 8.06 14.12
CA SER A 225 -0.58 7.06 14.13
C SER A 225 -1.91 7.56 13.52
N ASN A 226 -2.16 8.87 13.59
CA ASN A 226 -3.28 9.56 12.95
C ASN A 226 -2.84 10.46 11.78
N GLY A 227 -1.58 10.35 11.36
CA GLY A 227 -1.03 11.04 10.22
C GLY A 227 -1.57 10.47 8.91
N THR A 228 -1.55 11.29 7.86
CA THR A 228 -1.93 10.87 6.50
C THR A 228 -0.70 10.88 5.61
N LEU A 229 -0.39 9.75 4.97
CA LEU A 229 0.53 9.74 3.84
C LEU A 229 -0.22 10.21 2.59
N ASN A 230 0.15 11.39 2.08
CA ASN A 230 -0.35 11.86 0.79
C ASN A 230 0.57 11.35 -0.33
N VAL A 231 0.05 10.49 -1.20
CA VAL A 231 0.76 10.01 -2.39
C VAL A 231 0.21 10.76 -3.60
N THR A 232 1.05 11.57 -4.23
CA THR A 232 0.64 12.46 -5.32
C THR A 232 0.96 11.84 -6.69
N SER A 233 0.07 12.07 -7.65
CA SER A 233 0.31 11.76 -9.07
C SER A 233 1.28 12.76 -9.70
N GLY A 234 2.13 12.28 -10.61
CA GLY A 234 2.97 13.10 -11.47
C GLY A 234 2.49 13.06 -12.92
N SER A 235 3.24 13.64 -13.86
CA SER A 235 2.86 13.67 -15.28
C SER A 235 2.68 12.28 -15.91
N ASN A 236 3.45 11.29 -15.47
CA ASN A 236 3.45 9.94 -16.03
C ASN A 236 2.92 8.86 -15.07
N VAL A 237 2.55 9.24 -13.84
CA VAL A 237 2.15 8.31 -12.80
C VAL A 237 0.76 8.70 -12.31
N ALA A 238 -0.21 7.81 -12.47
CA ALA A 238 -1.53 7.91 -11.85
C ALA A 238 -1.50 7.25 -10.48
N VAL A 239 -2.10 7.91 -9.49
CA VAL A 239 -2.29 7.38 -8.15
C VAL A 239 -3.78 7.40 -7.85
N SER A 240 -4.34 6.28 -7.44
CA SER A 240 -5.74 6.18 -7.03
C SER A 240 -5.89 5.31 -5.79
N LEU A 241 -6.89 5.62 -4.96
CA LEU A 241 -7.23 4.85 -3.77
C LEU A 241 -8.64 4.28 -3.96
N ASN A 242 -8.77 2.96 -3.98
CA ASN A 242 -10.06 2.28 -4.02
C ASN A 242 -10.23 1.44 -2.75
N GLY A 243 -10.99 1.95 -1.79
CA GLY A 243 -11.07 1.38 -0.45
C GLY A 243 -9.70 1.33 0.21
N ASN A 244 -9.19 0.13 0.46
CA ASN A 244 -7.90 -0.11 1.12
C ASN A 244 -6.75 -0.40 0.14
N GLN A 245 -6.98 -0.30 -1.18
CA GLN A 245 -5.94 -0.51 -2.20
C GLN A 245 -5.45 0.82 -2.77
N LEU A 246 -4.16 1.12 -2.52
CA LEU A 246 -3.44 2.18 -3.22
C LEU A 246 -2.90 1.62 -4.55
N ALA A 247 -3.46 2.08 -5.67
CA ALA A 247 -2.98 1.74 -7.00
C ALA A 247 -2.07 2.85 -7.52
N VAL A 248 -0.84 2.49 -7.86
CA VAL A 248 0.14 3.35 -8.54
C VAL A 248 0.39 2.76 -9.91
N ALA A 249 0.06 3.51 -10.97
CA ALA A 249 0.10 3.04 -12.34
C ALA A 249 0.76 4.08 -13.26
N VAL A 250 1.20 3.66 -14.44
CA VAL A 250 1.57 4.58 -15.52
C VAL A 250 0.28 5.09 -16.17
N VAL A 251 0.23 6.37 -16.52
CA VAL A 251 -0.90 6.96 -17.25
C VAL A 251 -1.00 6.39 -18.68
N ASP A 252 -2.19 6.45 -19.31
CA ASP A 252 -2.40 5.92 -20.67
C ASP A 252 -1.55 6.63 -21.75
N ASN A 253 -1.29 7.92 -21.56
CA ASN A 253 -0.53 8.75 -22.50
C ASN A 253 0.65 9.44 -21.80
N PRO A 254 1.69 8.68 -21.44
CA PRO A 254 2.84 9.26 -20.76
C PRO A 254 3.58 10.22 -21.70
N THR A 255 4.07 11.32 -21.13
CA THR A 255 4.87 12.34 -21.83
C THR A 255 6.30 12.32 -21.33
N PHE A 256 7.25 12.16 -22.25
CA PHE A 256 8.69 12.16 -21.94
C PHE A 256 9.34 13.38 -22.59
N SER A 257 9.97 14.23 -21.79
CA SER A 257 10.69 15.41 -22.30
C SER A 257 12.08 15.08 -22.86
N GLY A 258 12.61 13.90 -22.52
CA GLY A 258 13.92 13.41 -22.96
C GLY A 258 13.84 12.18 -23.85
N THR A 259 14.98 11.54 -24.06
CA THR A 259 15.08 10.31 -24.85
C THR A 259 14.49 9.12 -24.11
N VAL A 260 13.70 8.31 -24.81
CA VAL A 260 13.26 6.99 -24.34
C VAL A 260 14.30 5.95 -24.77
N THR A 261 14.92 5.25 -23.82
CA THR A 261 15.83 4.13 -24.10
C THR A 261 15.11 2.81 -23.83
N ALA A 262 14.89 2.01 -24.87
CA ALA A 262 14.29 0.68 -24.76
C ALA A 262 15.37 -0.39 -24.96
N ASN A 263 15.88 -0.99 -23.87
CA ASN A 263 17.00 -1.93 -23.90
C ASN A 263 16.73 -3.23 -24.69
N GLY A 264 15.46 -3.53 -25.04
CA GLY A 264 15.06 -4.63 -25.91
C GLY A 264 14.58 -4.19 -27.31
N GLY A 265 14.74 -2.92 -27.66
CA GLY A 265 14.13 -2.30 -28.84
C GLY A 265 12.72 -1.76 -28.58
N LEU A 266 12.21 -0.97 -29.52
CA LEU A 266 10.86 -0.39 -29.49
C LEU A 266 10.00 -1.12 -30.52
N THR A 267 8.93 -1.79 -30.06
CA THR A 267 7.88 -2.32 -30.93
C THR A 267 6.68 -1.39 -30.85
N VAL A 268 6.12 -1.02 -32.00
CA VAL A 268 4.90 -0.23 -32.11
C VAL A 268 3.77 -1.15 -32.55
N GLY A 269 2.57 -0.98 -31.99
CA GLY A 269 1.43 -1.84 -32.31
C GLY A 269 1.10 -1.91 -33.80
N ALA A 270 0.50 -3.03 -34.24
CA ALA A 270 0.09 -3.19 -35.63
C ALA A 270 -0.87 -2.06 -36.06
N ASN A 271 -0.76 -1.62 -37.32
CA ASN A 271 -1.56 -0.53 -37.91
C ASN A 271 -1.38 0.85 -37.26
N GLN A 272 -0.39 1.01 -36.38
CA GLN A 272 -0.06 2.31 -35.81
C GLN A 272 0.98 3.04 -36.67
N ARG A 273 0.90 4.37 -36.70
CA ARG A 273 1.89 5.23 -37.35
C ARG A 273 2.97 5.65 -36.36
N VAL A 274 4.21 5.63 -36.82
CA VAL A 274 5.32 6.33 -36.15
C VAL A 274 5.45 7.73 -36.74
N ASP A 275 5.17 8.76 -35.96
CA ASP A 275 5.44 10.14 -36.32
C ASP A 275 6.74 10.59 -35.66
N MET A 276 7.78 10.83 -36.46
CA MET A 276 9.08 11.30 -35.99
C MET A 276 9.15 12.83 -35.89
N GLY A 277 8.05 13.56 -36.13
CA GLY A 277 8.00 15.02 -36.03
C GLY A 277 8.95 15.75 -36.98
N GLY A 278 9.31 15.13 -38.11
CA GLY A 278 10.28 15.66 -39.08
C GLY A 278 11.76 15.37 -38.75
N ASN A 279 12.04 14.58 -37.70
CA ASN A 279 13.41 14.24 -37.34
C ASN A 279 14.05 13.21 -38.28
N VAL A 280 15.37 13.30 -38.43
CA VAL A 280 16.19 12.29 -39.12
C VAL A 280 16.33 11.04 -38.26
N VAL A 281 15.97 9.88 -38.81
CA VAL A 281 16.21 8.58 -38.19
C VAL A 281 17.64 8.13 -38.49
N ARG A 282 18.47 7.99 -37.46
CA ARG A 282 19.87 7.55 -37.57
C ARG A 282 20.02 6.09 -37.13
N ASN A 283 21.15 5.48 -37.52
CA ASN A 283 21.53 4.11 -37.16
C ASN A 283 20.51 3.05 -37.63
N VAL A 284 19.85 3.30 -38.76
CA VAL A 284 19.03 2.30 -39.45
C VAL A 284 19.95 1.35 -40.20
N ALA A 285 19.98 0.07 -39.80
CA ALA A 285 20.67 -0.97 -40.53
C ALA A 285 20.12 -1.09 -41.97
N ALA A 286 20.90 -1.67 -42.89
CA ALA A 286 20.41 -1.88 -44.25
C ALA A 286 19.24 -2.87 -44.23
N GLY A 287 18.06 -2.45 -44.69
CA GLY A 287 16.89 -3.31 -44.78
C GLY A 287 17.05 -4.43 -45.80
N GLN A 288 16.33 -5.53 -45.66
CA GLN A 288 16.37 -6.61 -46.64
C GLN A 288 15.70 -6.20 -47.97
N LEU A 289 16.41 -6.35 -49.10
CA LEU A 289 15.87 -6.13 -50.45
C LEU A 289 15.33 -7.44 -51.03
N ALA A 290 14.09 -7.79 -50.68
CA ALA A 290 13.38 -8.95 -51.21
C ALA A 290 11.89 -8.63 -51.44
N ALA A 291 11.23 -9.43 -52.28
CA ALA A 291 9.79 -9.28 -52.52
C ALA A 291 9.00 -9.44 -51.21
N GLY A 292 8.14 -8.46 -50.89
CA GLY A 292 7.34 -8.44 -49.66
C GLY A 292 8.05 -7.91 -48.41
N SER A 293 9.30 -7.42 -48.52
CA SER A 293 10.02 -6.82 -47.40
C SER A 293 9.31 -5.55 -46.87
N THR A 294 9.27 -5.42 -45.55
CA THR A 294 8.73 -4.25 -44.83
C THR A 294 9.81 -3.47 -44.08
N ASP A 295 11.08 -3.80 -44.32
CA ASP A 295 12.19 -3.11 -43.67
C ASP A 295 12.34 -1.68 -44.21
N ALA A 296 12.73 -0.76 -43.33
CA ALA A 296 13.12 0.57 -43.74
C ALA A 296 14.41 0.51 -44.57
N VAL A 297 14.46 1.25 -45.67
CA VAL A 297 15.70 1.46 -46.43
C VAL A 297 16.48 2.62 -45.82
N ASN A 298 17.79 2.45 -45.66
CA ASN A 298 18.65 3.52 -45.18
C ASN A 298 19.26 4.34 -46.33
N GLY A 299 19.90 5.46 -46.00
CA GLY A 299 20.51 6.35 -46.98
C GLY A 299 21.59 5.68 -47.84
N GLY A 300 22.33 4.69 -47.31
CA GLY A 300 23.33 3.95 -48.08
C GLY A 300 22.71 3.10 -49.20
N GLN A 301 21.54 2.51 -48.95
CA GLN A 301 20.80 1.74 -49.95
C GLN A 301 20.21 2.62 -51.04
N LEU A 302 19.60 3.75 -50.68
CA LEU A 302 19.08 4.71 -51.66
C LEU A 302 20.22 5.36 -52.47
N TYR A 303 21.35 5.64 -51.83
CA TYR A 303 22.54 6.15 -52.52
C TYR A 303 23.08 5.18 -53.57
N ALA A 304 23.10 3.87 -53.28
CA ALA A 304 23.48 2.86 -54.28
C ALA A 304 22.55 2.87 -55.50
N VAL A 305 21.24 3.01 -55.29
CA VAL A 305 20.25 3.15 -56.39
C VAL A 305 20.49 4.45 -57.17
N GLN A 306 20.78 5.56 -56.48
CA GLN A 306 21.08 6.85 -57.14
C GLN A 306 22.29 6.74 -58.07
N GLN A 307 23.33 5.99 -57.69
CA GLN A 307 24.49 5.77 -58.55
C GLN A 307 24.15 4.98 -59.83
N VAL A 308 23.22 4.02 -59.73
CA VAL A 308 22.71 3.30 -60.92
C VAL A 308 21.84 4.23 -61.77
N ALA A 309 20.99 5.06 -61.16
CA ALA A 309 20.15 6.02 -61.86
C ALA A 309 20.99 7.06 -62.62
N ALA A 310 22.12 7.50 -62.07
CA ALA A 310 23.03 8.42 -62.76
C ALA A 310 23.63 7.83 -64.06
N ASN A 311 23.76 6.51 -64.15
CA ASN A 311 24.24 5.81 -65.35
C ASN A 311 23.10 5.33 -66.27
N SER A 312 21.84 5.58 -65.91
CA SER A 312 20.70 5.16 -66.70
C SER A 312 20.39 6.18 -67.80
N VAL A 313 19.83 5.70 -68.92
CA VAL A 313 19.33 6.58 -69.97
C VAL A 313 18.06 7.27 -69.46
N GLN A 314 18.07 8.59 -69.48
CA GLN A 314 16.98 9.45 -69.02
C GLN A 314 16.47 10.27 -70.21
N TYR A 315 15.21 10.66 -70.16
CA TYR A 315 14.70 11.70 -71.04
C TYR A 315 15.34 13.05 -70.70
N ASP A 316 15.45 13.91 -71.71
CA ASP A 316 15.77 15.30 -71.51
C ASP A 316 14.60 16.01 -70.79
N ALA A 317 14.81 17.22 -70.28
CA ALA A 317 13.86 17.91 -69.41
C ALA A 317 12.44 18.04 -69.99
N ASP A 318 12.32 18.12 -71.32
CA ASP A 318 11.05 18.29 -72.03
C ASP A 318 10.33 16.95 -72.32
N GLY A 319 10.95 15.80 -72.03
CA GLY A 319 10.34 14.48 -72.17
C GLY A 319 10.30 13.89 -73.60
N ASP A 320 10.52 14.71 -74.63
CA ASP A 320 10.39 14.29 -76.04
C ASP A 320 11.72 13.92 -76.71
N SER A 321 12.85 14.11 -76.02
CA SER A 321 14.18 13.76 -76.53
C SER A 321 15.00 12.99 -75.50
N VAL A 322 16.00 12.26 -76.00
CA VAL A 322 17.00 11.57 -75.21
C VAL A 322 18.36 11.99 -75.73
N THR A 323 19.10 12.76 -74.94
CA THR A 323 20.50 13.09 -75.23
C THR A 323 21.42 12.06 -74.59
N PHE A 324 22.11 11.27 -75.41
CA PHE A 324 23.09 10.31 -74.91
C PHE A 324 24.41 11.01 -74.56
N ASN A 325 24.93 10.74 -73.36
CA ASN A 325 26.19 11.30 -72.83
C ASN A 325 26.24 12.85 -72.87
N PRO A 326 25.25 13.54 -72.27
CA PRO A 326 25.13 15.00 -72.37
C PRO A 326 26.39 15.71 -71.85
N GLY A 327 26.87 16.71 -72.60
CA GLY A 327 28.06 17.50 -72.26
C GLY A 327 29.40 16.83 -72.56
N SER A 328 29.40 15.66 -73.21
CA SER A 328 30.59 14.92 -73.66
C SER A 328 30.47 14.50 -75.13
N GLU A 329 31.46 13.77 -75.65
CA GLU A 329 31.39 13.24 -77.01
C GLU A 329 30.24 12.23 -77.18
N ALA A 330 29.67 12.19 -78.38
CA ALA A 330 28.60 11.26 -78.72
C ALA A 330 29.05 9.80 -78.53
N ILE A 331 28.16 8.96 -77.99
CA ILE A 331 28.43 7.53 -77.79
C ILE A 331 27.89 6.67 -78.93
N ARG A 332 28.50 5.50 -79.11
CA ARG A 332 28.01 4.49 -80.07
C ARG A 332 26.84 3.72 -79.48
N LEU A 333 25.68 3.77 -80.15
CA LEU A 333 24.59 2.83 -79.92
C LEU A 333 24.92 1.52 -80.64
N GLN A 334 24.97 0.42 -79.89
CA GLN A 334 25.31 -0.92 -80.40
C GLN A 334 24.12 -1.87 -80.19
N ASN A 335 24.12 -3.01 -80.88
CA ASN A 335 22.98 -3.94 -80.92
C ASN A 335 21.67 -3.30 -81.41
N VAL A 336 21.77 -2.33 -82.33
CA VAL A 336 20.60 -1.77 -83.02
C VAL A 336 20.19 -2.75 -84.14
N ALA A 337 19.06 -3.42 -83.94
CA ALA A 337 18.45 -4.27 -84.97
C ALA A 337 18.07 -3.45 -86.21
N ALA A 338 17.83 -4.11 -87.35
CA ALA A 338 17.39 -3.42 -88.55
C ALA A 338 15.99 -2.82 -88.33
N GLY A 339 15.83 -1.52 -88.56
CA GLY A 339 14.53 -0.85 -88.48
C GLY A 339 13.54 -1.40 -89.50
N VAL A 340 12.28 -1.54 -89.10
CA VAL A 340 11.19 -2.05 -89.93
C VAL A 340 10.18 -0.95 -90.25
N ALA A 341 9.82 -0.13 -89.26
CA ALA A 341 8.95 1.03 -89.43
C ALA A 341 9.74 2.29 -89.82
N ASP A 342 9.05 3.26 -90.42
CA ASP A 342 9.65 4.52 -90.89
C ASP A 342 10.29 5.36 -89.75
N THR A 343 9.85 5.14 -88.51
CA THR A 343 10.35 5.83 -87.31
C THR A 343 11.37 5.04 -86.51
N ASP A 344 11.78 3.86 -86.99
CA ASP A 344 12.81 3.06 -86.33
C ASP A 344 14.21 3.62 -86.63
N ALA A 345 15.14 3.44 -85.69
CA ALA A 345 16.54 3.76 -85.92
C ALA A 345 17.14 2.84 -87.01
N VAL A 346 17.89 3.43 -87.94
CA VAL A 346 18.58 2.70 -89.01
C VAL A 346 19.96 2.26 -88.52
N ASN A 347 20.31 0.99 -88.73
CA ASN A 347 21.67 0.51 -88.44
C ASN A 347 22.61 0.68 -89.65
N VAL A 348 23.93 0.54 -89.41
CA VAL A 348 24.95 0.76 -90.45
C VAL A 348 24.82 -0.23 -91.62
N ALA A 349 24.34 -1.46 -91.37
CA ALA A 349 24.12 -2.44 -92.43
C ALA A 349 23.00 -2.02 -93.38
N GLN A 350 21.89 -1.48 -92.87
CA GLN A 350 20.79 -0.95 -93.68
C GLN A 350 21.22 0.27 -94.49
N LEU A 351 21.98 1.20 -93.91
CA LEU A 351 22.53 2.36 -94.62
C LEU A 351 23.44 1.93 -95.77
N ASN A 352 24.37 1.01 -95.50
CA ASN A 352 25.29 0.49 -96.51
C ASN A 352 24.54 -0.26 -97.63
N SER A 353 23.54 -1.07 -97.28
CA SER A 353 22.70 -1.77 -98.27
C SER A 353 21.89 -0.80 -99.13
N GLY A 354 21.33 0.25 -98.53
CA GLY A 354 20.59 1.30 -99.25
C GLY A 354 21.48 2.10 -100.19
N LEU A 355 22.66 2.53 -99.73
CA LEU A 355 23.67 3.21 -100.56
C LEU A 355 24.13 2.35 -101.74
N LEU A 356 24.41 1.07 -101.49
CA LEU A 356 24.81 0.13 -102.55
C LEU A 356 23.71 -0.04 -103.60
N GLY A 357 22.44 -0.13 -103.16
CA GLY A 357 21.28 -0.16 -104.05
C GLY A 357 21.16 1.10 -104.92
N ALA A 358 21.33 2.29 -104.32
CA ALA A 358 21.24 3.57 -105.02
C ALA A 358 22.34 3.74 -106.09
N VAL A 359 23.59 3.35 -105.77
CA VAL A 359 24.72 3.42 -106.72
C VAL A 359 24.52 2.48 -107.90
N ASN A 360 24.05 1.25 -107.65
CA ASN A 360 23.78 0.29 -108.73
C ASN A 360 22.67 0.78 -109.68
N GLN A 361 21.60 1.38 -109.15
CA GLN A 361 20.52 1.95 -109.97
C GLN A 361 21.02 3.11 -110.85
N ALA A 362 21.90 3.96 -110.31
CA ALA A 362 22.49 5.09 -111.03
C ALA A 362 23.44 4.64 -112.17
N ASN A 363 24.26 3.61 -111.92
CA ASN A 363 25.12 3.01 -112.94
C ASN A 363 24.29 2.40 -114.07
N SER A 364 23.25 1.62 -113.74
CA SER A 364 22.37 1.01 -114.75
C SER A 364 21.66 2.04 -115.64
N TYR A 365 21.25 3.18 -115.08
CA TYR A 365 20.64 4.27 -115.85
C TYR A 365 21.65 4.91 -116.81
N THR A 366 22.89 5.13 -116.36
CA THR A 366 23.97 5.72 -117.16
C THR A 366 24.35 4.81 -118.33
N ASP A 367 24.51 3.51 -118.09
CA ASP A 367 24.88 2.52 -119.11
C ASP A 367 23.83 2.41 -120.23
N GLN A 368 22.54 2.47 -119.89
CA GLN A 368 21.45 2.46 -120.88
C GLN A 368 21.52 3.67 -121.82
N ARG A 369 21.82 4.86 -121.30
CA ARG A 369 21.91 6.09 -122.09
C ARG A 369 23.14 6.10 -123.02
N VAL A 370 24.27 5.56 -122.57
CA VAL A 370 25.50 5.49 -123.38
C VAL A 370 25.37 4.50 -124.53
N ASN A 371 24.74 3.34 -124.31
CA ASN A 371 24.54 2.34 -125.37
C ASN A 371 23.63 2.84 -126.50
N ALA A 372 22.59 3.62 -126.20
CA ALA A 372 21.72 4.20 -127.23
C ALA A 372 22.48 5.18 -128.15
N LEU A 373 23.35 6.02 -127.59
CA LEU A 373 24.15 6.97 -128.36
C LEU A 373 25.18 6.29 -129.29
N ALA A 374 25.75 5.17 -128.86
CA ALA A 374 26.70 4.40 -129.67
C ALA A 374 26.06 3.82 -130.95
N PHE A 375 24.77 3.48 -130.90
CA PHE A 375 24.04 2.94 -132.04
C PHE A 375 23.75 4.02 -133.11
N ASP A 376 23.26 5.19 -132.71
CA ASP A 376 22.99 6.32 -133.64
C ASP A 376 24.23 6.78 -134.42
N LEU A 377 25.41 6.77 -133.76
CA LEU A 377 26.68 7.12 -134.41
C LEU A 377 27.14 6.08 -135.46
N ALA A 378 26.75 4.81 -135.30
CA ALA A 378 27.09 3.76 -136.26
C ALA A 378 26.25 3.85 -137.53
N ASP A 379 24.97 4.22 -137.40
CA ASP A 379 24.05 4.40 -138.53
C ASP A 379 24.41 5.64 -139.35
N THR A 380 24.64 6.78 -138.70
CA THR A 380 25.06 8.03 -139.36
C THR A 380 26.32 7.85 -140.22
N ARG A 381 27.26 7.02 -139.76
CA ARG A 381 28.50 6.72 -140.50
C ARG A 381 28.24 5.91 -141.77
N ARG A 382 27.27 5.00 -141.76
CA ARG A 382 26.91 4.18 -142.93
C ARG A 382 26.25 5.01 -144.02
N ASP A 383 25.34 5.92 -143.66
CA ASP A 383 24.65 6.79 -144.63
C ASP A 383 25.62 7.73 -145.37
N LEU A 384 26.51 8.40 -144.64
CA LEU A 384 27.55 9.26 -145.25
C LEU A 384 28.50 8.49 -146.19
N SER A 385 28.86 7.26 -145.80
CA SER A 385 29.72 6.40 -146.63
C SER A 385 29.02 6.02 -147.94
N ALA A 386 27.71 5.78 -147.91
CA ALA A 386 26.91 5.45 -149.08
C ALA A 386 26.66 6.64 -150.00
N GLY A 387 26.45 7.84 -149.46
CA GLY A 387 26.40 9.09 -150.24
C GLY A 387 27.69 9.31 -151.05
N THR A 388 28.84 9.03 -150.44
CA THR A 388 30.15 9.16 -151.10
C THR A 388 30.34 8.13 -152.21
N ALA A 389 29.91 6.87 -151.99
CA ALA A 389 29.89 5.85 -153.04
C ALA A 389 29.04 6.29 -154.24
N GLY A 390 27.90 6.96 -154.00
CA GLY A 390 27.05 7.57 -155.02
C GLY A 390 27.80 8.60 -155.87
N ALA A 391 28.52 9.52 -155.22
CA ALA A 391 29.32 10.52 -155.92
C ALA A 391 30.41 9.89 -156.81
N LEU A 392 31.10 8.86 -156.32
CA LEU A 392 32.11 8.11 -157.10
C LEU A 392 31.49 7.42 -158.32
N ALA A 393 30.30 6.82 -158.16
CA ALA A 393 29.59 6.17 -159.26
C ALA A 393 29.24 7.17 -160.38
N ALA A 394 28.79 8.39 -160.04
CA ALA A 394 28.48 9.43 -161.02
C ALA A 394 29.72 9.99 -161.73
N ALA A 395 30.84 10.10 -161.00
CA ALA A 395 32.10 10.58 -161.58
C ALA A 395 32.64 9.61 -162.65
N GLY A 396 32.44 8.30 -162.48
CA GLY A 396 32.91 7.27 -163.40
C GLY A 396 32.14 7.16 -164.73
N LEU A 397 31.06 7.92 -164.93
CA LEU A 397 30.23 7.85 -166.15
C LEU A 397 30.98 8.37 -167.40
N PRO A 398 31.20 7.56 -168.45
CA PRO A 398 31.77 8.03 -169.71
C PRO A 398 30.89 9.08 -170.42
N GLN A 399 31.50 9.88 -171.30
CA GLN A 399 30.80 10.90 -172.09
C GLN A 399 30.88 10.60 -173.59
N ALA A 400 29.86 10.99 -174.36
CA ALA A 400 29.85 10.92 -175.83
C ALA A 400 31.05 11.67 -176.43
N PHE A 401 31.62 11.15 -177.54
CA PHE A 401 32.81 11.71 -178.22
C PHE A 401 32.61 11.99 -179.71
N GLU A 402 31.44 11.66 -180.29
CA GLU A 402 31.10 11.91 -181.69
C GLU A 402 29.95 12.92 -181.82
N ALA A 403 30.08 13.83 -182.80
CA ALA A 403 29.07 14.86 -183.08
C ALA A 403 27.72 14.25 -183.49
N GLY A 404 26.64 14.82 -182.96
CA GLY A 404 25.25 14.39 -183.20
C GLY A 404 24.83 13.10 -182.48
N LYS A 405 25.74 12.39 -181.81
CA LYS A 405 25.43 11.16 -181.07
C LYS A 405 25.19 11.40 -179.58
N GLY A 406 24.23 10.65 -179.05
CA GLY A 406 24.02 10.50 -177.61
C GLY A 406 24.69 9.23 -177.08
N MET A 407 25.08 9.24 -175.80
CA MET A 407 25.62 8.11 -175.06
C MET A 407 24.82 7.92 -173.77
N LEU A 408 24.40 6.67 -173.54
CA LEU A 408 23.95 6.20 -172.24
C LEU A 408 25.13 5.53 -171.54
N ALA A 409 25.45 5.97 -170.33
CA ALA A 409 26.53 5.49 -169.50
C ALA A 409 25.96 4.93 -168.19
N ILE A 410 26.61 3.89 -167.68
CA ILE A 410 26.34 3.34 -166.34
C ILE A 410 27.68 3.30 -165.62
N GLY A 411 27.73 3.84 -164.40
CA GLY A 411 28.88 3.88 -163.52
C GLY A 411 28.56 3.16 -162.22
N ALA A 412 29.58 2.63 -161.55
CA ALA A 412 29.45 2.05 -160.23
C ALA A 412 30.58 2.57 -159.34
N GLY A 413 30.29 2.83 -158.07
CA GLY A 413 31.21 3.35 -157.08
C GLY A 413 31.08 2.60 -155.77
N THR A 414 32.18 2.47 -155.05
CA THR A 414 32.23 1.85 -153.72
C THR A 414 33.08 2.72 -152.79
N TYR A 415 32.65 2.88 -151.54
CA TYR A 415 33.38 3.59 -150.50
C TYR A 415 33.05 3.01 -149.12
N GLN A 416 34.09 2.61 -148.36
CA GLN A 416 33.97 2.12 -146.98
C GLN A 416 32.88 1.04 -146.78
N GLY A 417 32.80 0.08 -147.70
CA GLY A 417 31.84 -1.04 -147.67
C GLY A 417 30.45 -0.72 -148.21
N GLN A 418 30.17 0.54 -148.57
CA GLN A 418 28.94 0.95 -149.24
C GLN A 418 29.16 1.00 -150.74
N SER A 419 28.12 0.71 -151.51
CA SER A 419 28.16 0.70 -152.97
C SER A 419 27.06 1.57 -153.54
N ALA A 420 27.29 2.13 -154.72
CA ALA A 420 26.29 2.87 -155.45
C ALA A 420 26.44 2.67 -156.94
N VAL A 421 25.34 2.83 -157.64
CA VAL A 421 25.25 2.80 -159.09
C VAL A 421 24.83 4.17 -159.59
N ALA A 422 25.33 4.56 -160.74
CA ALA A 422 24.96 5.76 -161.43
C ALA A 422 24.57 5.44 -162.87
N MET A 423 23.60 6.18 -163.39
CA MET A 423 23.23 6.13 -164.80
C MET A 423 23.29 7.55 -165.34
N GLY A 424 23.86 7.73 -166.51
CA GLY A 424 23.95 9.05 -167.12
C GLY A 424 23.71 9.03 -168.61
N VAL A 425 23.18 10.13 -169.12
CA VAL A 425 23.01 10.39 -170.54
C VAL A 425 23.87 11.58 -170.90
N SER A 426 24.62 11.48 -171.99
CA SER A 426 25.37 12.60 -172.55
C SER A 426 25.14 12.73 -174.04
N ARG A 427 25.19 13.94 -174.60
CA ARG A 427 25.01 14.18 -176.03
C ARG A 427 25.89 15.32 -176.49
N ILE A 428 26.60 15.12 -177.59
CA ILE A 428 27.24 16.20 -178.33
C ILE A 428 26.24 16.70 -179.38
N LEU A 429 25.94 18.00 -179.37
CA LEU A 429 25.05 18.61 -180.37
C LEU A 429 25.68 18.52 -181.78
N ASP A 430 24.85 18.67 -182.82
CA ASP A 430 25.27 18.45 -184.22
C ASP A 430 26.36 19.44 -184.68
N ASP A 431 26.54 20.56 -183.97
CA ASP A 431 27.61 21.53 -184.19
C ASP A 431 29.00 20.99 -183.81
N GLY A 432 29.06 19.84 -183.12
CA GLY A 432 30.28 19.26 -182.59
C GLY A 432 30.93 20.11 -181.48
N LYS A 433 30.27 21.17 -181.00
CA LYS A 433 30.82 22.14 -180.05
C LYS A 433 30.18 22.09 -178.68
N THR A 434 28.94 21.61 -178.55
CA THR A 434 28.24 21.59 -177.26
C THR A 434 28.03 20.17 -176.73
N ILE A 435 28.37 19.93 -175.47
CA ILE A 435 28.18 18.65 -174.76
C ILE A 435 27.23 18.85 -173.58
N ILE A 436 26.19 18.04 -173.47
CA ILE A 436 25.29 17.99 -172.30
C ILE A 436 25.48 16.63 -171.63
N LYS A 437 25.53 16.57 -170.29
CA LYS A 437 25.58 15.34 -169.50
C LYS A 437 24.64 15.44 -168.30
N ALA A 438 23.78 14.46 -168.10
CA ALA A 438 22.94 14.31 -166.90
C ALA A 438 23.17 12.93 -166.28
N GLY A 439 23.03 12.80 -164.98
CA GLY A 439 23.16 11.53 -164.28
C GLY A 439 22.29 11.43 -163.03
N ALA A 440 22.01 10.20 -162.62
CA ALA A 440 21.34 9.86 -161.37
C ALA A 440 22.15 8.78 -160.66
N THR A 441 22.15 8.79 -159.34
CA THR A 441 22.83 7.82 -158.46
C THR A 441 21.84 7.15 -157.53
N TYR A 442 22.12 5.91 -157.14
CA TYR A 442 21.39 5.19 -156.10
C TYR A 442 22.36 4.34 -155.28
N ASN A 443 22.28 4.37 -153.96
CA ASN A 443 23.25 3.73 -153.06
C ASN A 443 22.64 2.60 -152.20
N THR A 444 23.50 1.82 -151.54
CA THR A 444 23.13 0.67 -150.69
C THR A 444 22.38 1.04 -149.40
N GLN A 445 22.34 2.33 -149.04
CA GLN A 445 21.50 2.86 -147.95
C GLN A 445 20.13 3.34 -148.47
N SER A 446 19.76 2.96 -149.70
CA SER A 446 18.50 3.28 -150.37
C SER A 446 18.29 4.75 -150.71
N GLU A 447 19.37 5.54 -150.77
CA GLU A 447 19.31 6.96 -151.11
C GLU A 447 19.60 7.21 -152.59
N ALA A 448 18.88 8.15 -153.19
CA ALA A 448 19.02 8.56 -154.59
C ALA A 448 19.59 9.97 -154.73
N GLY A 449 20.40 10.21 -155.76
CA GLY A 449 20.91 11.54 -156.13
C GLY A 449 20.82 11.81 -157.64
N ALA A 450 20.98 13.05 -158.08
CA ALA A 450 21.00 13.42 -159.50
C ALA A 450 21.93 14.60 -159.78
N ASN A 451 22.49 14.68 -160.99
CA ASN A 451 23.35 15.76 -161.46
C ASN A 451 23.12 16.08 -162.96
N VAL A 452 23.51 17.29 -163.39
CA VAL A 452 23.51 17.72 -164.81
C VAL A 452 24.64 18.73 -165.04
N GLY A 453 25.26 18.70 -166.21
CA GLY A 453 26.35 19.58 -166.63
C GLY A 453 26.34 19.83 -168.14
N ILE A 454 26.81 21.01 -168.55
CA ILE A 454 26.92 21.45 -169.94
C ILE A 454 28.36 21.94 -170.18
N GLY A 455 28.94 21.64 -171.34
CA GLY A 455 30.29 22.08 -171.74
C GLY A 455 30.34 22.50 -173.20
N PHE A 456 31.21 23.45 -173.53
CA PHE A 456 31.42 23.96 -174.89
C PHE A 456 32.89 23.81 -175.30
N GLN A 457 33.16 23.28 -176.49
CA GLN A 457 34.50 23.18 -177.09
C GLN A 457 34.60 24.04 -178.36
N PHE A 458 35.74 24.70 -178.58
CA PHE A 458 35.93 25.71 -179.64
C PHE A 458 37.07 25.38 -180.59
#